data_AF-A0A158KYG5-F1
#
_entry.id   AF-A0A158KYG5-F1
#
_cell.length_a   1.000
_cell.length_b   1.000
_cell.length_c   1.000
_cell.angle_alpha   90.00
_cell.angle_beta   90.00
_cell.angle_gamma   90.00
#
_symmetry.space_group_name_H-M   'P 1'
#
loop_
_entity.id
_entity.type
_entity.pdbx_description
1 polymer ?
#
loop_
_entity_poly.entity_id
_entity_poly.type
_entity_poly.pdbx_seq_one_letter_code
_entity_poly.pdbx_strand_id
1 'polypeptide(L)' 'MEENLSTLRIARSPDGQWFGRLLIGSTELILTACKSPQEVELVVEKIGLYPGRVEVED' A
#
# COMPACT_ATOMS: atom_id res chain seq x y z
N MET A 1 -10.86 -7.68 19.55
CA MET A 1 -10.37 -8.14 18.24
C MET A 1 -9.97 -6.86 17.53
N GLU A 2 -8.68 -6.51 17.51
CA GLU A 2 -8.25 -5.34 16.74
C GLU A 2 -8.43 -5.71 15.27
N GLU A 3 -9.54 -5.25 14.70
CA GLU A 3 -9.76 -5.27 13.26
C GLU A 3 -8.53 -4.62 12.63
N ASN A 4 -7.90 -5.27 11.64
CA ASN A 4 -6.69 -4.80 10.97
C ASN A 4 -6.80 -3.31 10.60
N LEU A 5 -6.27 -2.43 11.47
CA LEU A 5 -6.35 -0.97 11.32
C LEU A 5 -5.45 -0.46 10.20
N SER A 6 -4.76 -1.35 9.49
CA SER A 6 -3.83 -0.98 8.46
C SER A 6 -4.53 -0.68 7.14
N THR A 7 -4.30 0.53 6.62
CA THR A 7 -4.84 0.99 5.32
C THR A 7 -3.71 1.10 4.32
N LEU A 8 -3.85 0.43 3.17
CA LEU A 8 -2.95 0.59 2.03
C LEU A 8 -3.55 1.61 1.06
N ARG A 9 -2.84 2.69 0.81
CA ARG A 9 -3.17 3.67 -0.23
C ARG A 9 -2.25 3.49 -1.40
N ILE A 10 -2.80 3.26 -2.57
CA ILE A 10 -2.07 3.07 -3.80
C ILE A 10 -2.31 4.29 -4.65
N ALA A 11 -1.23 4.94 -5.08
CA ALA A 11 -1.31 6.13 -5.89
C ALA A 11 -0.25 6.09 -6.98
N ARG A 12 -0.47 6.91 -8.01
CA ARG A 12 0.44 7.07 -9.11
C ARG A 12 1.17 8.40 -8.98
N SER A 13 2.49 8.37 -9.02
CA SER A 13 3.29 9.59 -9.01
C SER A 13 3.23 10.31 -10.36
N PRO A 14 3.54 11.61 -10.42
CA PRO A 14 3.49 12.39 -11.66
C PRO A 14 4.40 11.86 -12.79
N ASP A 15 5.44 11.11 -12.45
CA ASP A 15 6.33 10.42 -13.40
C ASP A 15 5.73 9.11 -13.94
N GLY A 16 4.52 8.76 -13.51
CA GLY A 16 3.77 7.59 -13.93
C GLY A 16 4.08 6.31 -13.16
N GLN A 17 4.95 6.36 -12.14
CA GLN A 17 5.28 5.22 -11.29
C GLN A 17 4.17 4.96 -10.25
N TRP A 18 3.95 3.70 -9.89
CA TRP A 18 3.02 3.35 -8.82
C TRP A 18 3.75 3.24 -7.49
N PHE A 19 3.11 3.70 -6.43
CA PHE A 19 3.62 3.60 -5.07
C PHE A 19 2.48 3.28 -4.09
N GLY A 20 2.83 2.60 -3.00
CA GLY A 20 1.93 2.26 -1.90
C GLY A 20 2.32 2.99 -0.63
N ARG A 21 1.33 3.49 0.12
CA ARG A 21 1.50 3.99 1.48
C ARG A 21 0.67 3.13 2.40
N LEU A 22 1.35 2.32 3.20
CA LEU A 22 0.72 1.47 4.19
C LEU A 22 0.78 2.15 5.55
N LEU A 23 -0.38 2.53 6.06
CA LEU A 23 -0.56 3.16 7.37
C LEU A 23 -0.89 2.06 8.38
N ILE A 24 -0.09 1.87 9.43
CA ILE A 24 -0.29 0.90 10.51
C ILE A 24 -0.20 1.63 11.85
N GLY A 25 -1.36 2.02 12.40
CA GLY A 25 -1.39 2.88 13.59
C GLY A 25 -0.69 4.22 13.32
N SER A 26 0.41 4.49 14.02
CA SER A 26 1.27 5.67 13.80
C SER A 26 2.44 5.42 12.84
N THR A 27 2.61 4.19 12.36
CA THR A 27 3.70 3.83 11.43
C THR A 27 3.23 3.99 10.00
N GLU A 28 4.06 4.60 9.16
CA GLU A 28 3.85 4.67 7.71
C GLU A 28 4.99 3.95 7.00
N LEU A 29 4.63 3.04 6.09
CA LEU A 29 5.54 2.34 5.18
C LEU A 29 5.27 2.80 3.75
N ILE A 30 6.32 3.22 3.06
CA ILE A 30 6.24 3.66 1.66
C ILE A 30 6.86 2.58 0.76
N LEU A 31 6.06 2.06 -0.14
CA LEU A 31 6.44 1.12 -1.19
C LEU A 31 6.60 1.89 -2.49
N THR A 32 7.77 1.82 -3.11
CA THR A 32 8.09 2.51 -4.36
C THR A 32 8.51 1.49 -5.42
N ALA A 33 8.78 1.97 -6.63
CA ALA A 33 9.24 1.14 -7.75
C ALA A 33 8.23 0.07 -8.25
N CYS A 34 6.93 0.26 -7.99
CA CYS A 34 5.90 -0.61 -8.53
C CYS A 34 5.47 -0.15 -9.94
N LYS A 35 5.26 -1.12 -10.84
CA LYS A 35 4.83 -0.90 -12.23
C LYS A 35 3.32 -0.90 -12.37
N SER A 36 2.60 -1.44 -11.38
CA SER A 36 1.14 -1.49 -11.36
C SER A 36 0.62 -1.45 -9.91
N PRO A 37 -0.65 -1.10 -9.69
CA PRO A 37 -1.25 -1.15 -8.36
C PRO A 37 -1.23 -2.57 -7.77
N GLN A 38 -1.39 -3.62 -8.60
CA GLN A 38 -1.31 -5.01 -8.14
C GLN A 38 0.09 -5.38 -7.64
N GLU A 39 1.14 -4.79 -8.21
CA GLU A 39 2.51 -5.02 -7.73
C GLU A 39 2.72 -4.42 -6.34
N VAL A 40 2.04 -3.31 -6.02
CA VAL A 40 2.04 -2.75 -4.66
C VAL A 40 1.44 -3.74 -3.67
N GLU A 41 0.25 -4.28 -3.97
CA GLU A 41 -0.42 -5.27 -3.11
C GLU A 41 0.45 -6.52 -2.91
N LEU A 42 1.04 -7.04 -3.98
CA LEU A 42 1.93 -8.20 -3.91
C LEU A 42 3.17 -7.95 -3.04
N VAL A 43 3.73 -6.73 -3.05
CA VAL A 43 4.87 -6.40 -2.19
C VAL A 43 4.44 -6.39 -0.72
N VAL A 44 3.27 -5.82 -0.41
CA VAL A 44 2.69 -5.81 0.94
C VAL A 44 2.46 -7.24 1.46
N GLU A 45 1.88 -8.11 0.63
CA GLU A 45 1.68 -9.53 0.98
C GLU A 45 3.00 -10.27 1.19
N LYS A 46 4.01 -10.02 0.33
CA LYS A 46 5.35 -10.65 0.45
C LYS A 46 6.08 -10.31 1.74
N ILE A 47 5.83 -9.13 2.30
CA ILE A 47 6.39 -8.72 3.60
C ILE A 47 5.51 -9.14 4.79
N GLY A 48 4.46 -9.94 4.55
CA GLY A 48 3.60 -10.52 5.57
C GLY A 48 2.58 -9.53 6.14
N LEU A 49 2.28 -8.45 5.42
CA LEU A 49 1.29 -7.46 5.81
C LEU A 49 0.01 -7.67 5.01
N TYR A 50 -1.14 -7.53 5.67
CA TYR A 50 -2.45 -7.76 5.08
C TYR A 50 -3.36 -6.59 5.44
N PRO A 51 -3.43 -5.55 4.58
CA PRO A 51 -4.23 -4.37 4.84
C PRO A 51 -5.71 -4.75 5.01
N GLY A 52 -6.38 -4.19 6.02
CA GLY A 52 -7.82 -4.35 6.16
C GLY A 52 -8.60 -3.53 5.11
N ARG A 53 -7.96 -2.50 4.55
CA ARG A 53 -8.53 -1.62 3.53
C ARG A 53 -7.47 -1.26 2.49
N VAL A 54 -7.86 -1.32 1.22
CA VAL A 54 -7.07 -0.84 0.09
C VAL A 54 -7.82 0.31 -0.58
N GLU A 55 -7.14 1.43 -0.77
CA GLU A 55 -7.65 2.61 -1.49
C GLU A 55 -6.73 2.85 -2.69
N VAL A 56 -7.29 3.02 -3.89
CA VAL A 56 -6.54 3.33 -5.10
C VAL A 56 -6.95 4.71 -5.58
N GLU A 57 -6.00 5.63 -5.64
CA GLU A 57 -6.18 6.99 -6.16
C GLU A 57 -5.85 7.00 -7.66
N ASP A 58 -6.75 7.58 -8.47
CA ASP A 58 -6.65 7.71 -9.94
C ASP A 58 -5.89 9.00 -10.33
#